data_AF-A0AAN8IEJ6-F1
#
_entry.id   AF-A0AAN8IEJ6-F1
#
_cell.length_a   1.000
_cell.length_b   1.000
_cell.length_c   1.000
_cell.angle_alpha   90.00
_cell.angle_beta   90.00
_cell.angle_gamma   90.00
#
_symmetry.space_group_name_H-M   'P 1'
#
loop_
_entity.id
_entity.type
_entity.pdbx_description
1 polymer ?
#
loop_
_entity_poly.entity_id
_entity_poly.type
_entity_poly.pdbx_seq_one_letter_code
_entity_poly.pdbx_strand_id
1 'polypeptide(L)'
;MRLFVVVAVLASTVTPRQIVTVPGCPDLDVLETEVDTSADFLNNLLLCFCKVQEKGNVDVSCLYGSSLEHLGKATTAVKKANLTTNKITFQHIEFADTRLPSFAELAPALASLEIRECTNPEPLIVLENTFKGLETTLKNLTIDSCSLKEIPAAITDLEQLETLVLSNNKIEHVHAPRLSNKKE
;
A
#
# COMPACT_ATOMS: atom_id res chain seq x y z
N MET A 1 -10.97 66.46 -4.01
CA MET A 1 -10.52 65.26 -4.75
C MET A 1 -10.08 64.22 -3.72
N ARG A 2 -10.95 63.29 -3.32
CA ARG A 2 -10.64 62.21 -2.38
C ARG A 2 -10.74 60.89 -3.13
N LEU A 3 -9.61 60.20 -3.26
CA LEU A 3 -9.45 58.94 -3.98
C LEU A 3 -9.90 57.81 -3.03
N PHE A 4 -11.03 57.15 -3.33
CA PHE A 4 -11.44 55.95 -2.60
C PHE A 4 -10.72 54.74 -3.21
N VAL A 5 -9.81 54.14 -2.44
CA VAL A 5 -9.17 52.87 -2.79
C VAL A 5 -10.12 51.74 -2.38
N VAL A 6 -10.67 51.02 -3.35
CA VAL A 6 -11.46 49.82 -3.12
C VAL A 6 -10.50 48.65 -2.98
N VAL A 7 -10.32 48.16 -1.76
CA VAL A 7 -9.57 46.93 -1.49
C VAL A 7 -10.49 45.74 -1.75
N ALA A 8 -10.29 45.04 -2.87
CA ALA A 8 -10.98 43.79 -3.15
C ALA A 8 -10.32 42.66 -2.34
N VAL A 9 -10.98 42.22 -1.27
CA VAL A 9 -10.59 41.03 -0.53
C VAL A 9 -11.07 39.82 -1.33
N LEU A 10 -10.13 39.12 -1.97
CA LEU A 10 -10.36 37.83 -2.59
C LEU A 10 -10.63 36.80 -1.48
N ALA A 11 -11.90 36.54 -1.20
CA ALA A 11 -12.30 35.41 -0.38
C ALA A 11 -12.02 34.12 -1.16
N SER A 12 -10.92 33.44 -0.84
CA SER A 12 -10.68 32.07 -1.28
C SER A 12 -11.78 31.19 -0.69
N THR A 13 -12.73 30.76 -1.51
CA THR A 13 -13.73 29.76 -1.14
C THR A 13 -13.00 28.44 -0.91
N VAL A 14 -12.65 28.17 0.34
CA VAL A 14 -12.23 26.83 0.77
C VAL A 14 -13.49 25.96 0.67
N THR A 15 -13.60 25.17 -0.39
CA THR A 15 -14.62 24.14 -0.49
C THR A 15 -14.37 23.12 0.63
N PRO A 16 -15.38 22.74 1.43
CA PRO A 16 -15.20 21.72 2.44
C PRO A 16 -14.74 20.43 1.75
N ARG A 17 -13.56 19.95 2.11
CA ARG A 17 -13.01 18.69 1.61
C ARG A 17 -13.98 17.59 2.03
N GLN A 18 -14.79 17.12 1.09
CA GLN A 18 -15.72 16.02 1.35
C GLN A 18 -14.87 14.82 1.74
N ILE A 19 -14.95 14.40 3.01
CA ILE A 19 -14.17 13.27 3.52
C ILE A 19 -14.74 12.03 2.83
N VAL A 20 -14.04 11.55 1.80
CA VAL A 20 -14.41 10.33 1.10
C VAL A 20 -13.90 9.17 1.96
N THR A 21 -14.83 8.44 2.58
CA THR A 21 -14.51 7.25 3.38
C THR A 21 -14.71 5.98 2.53
N VAL A 22 -14.05 4.89 2.92
CA VAL A 22 -14.27 3.56 2.31
C VAL A 22 -15.15 2.73 3.24
N PRO A 23 -16.44 2.51 2.92
CA PRO A 23 -17.31 1.72 3.78
C PRO A 23 -16.76 0.31 4.04
N GLY A 24 -16.59 -0.05 5.31
CA GLY A 24 -16.02 -1.34 5.70
C GLY A 24 -14.48 -1.42 5.65
N CYS A 25 -13.79 -0.28 5.47
CA CYS A 25 -12.35 -0.18 5.67
C CYS A 25 -12.01 1.12 6.42
N PRO A 26 -11.52 1.04 7.67
CA PRO A 26 -11.29 2.22 8.50
C PRO A 26 -10.16 3.11 7.94
N ASP A 27 -10.26 4.42 8.12
CA ASP A 27 -9.17 5.36 7.84
C ASP A 27 -8.37 5.62 9.12
N LEU A 28 -7.07 5.34 9.08
CA LEU A 28 -6.17 5.48 10.24
C LEU A 28 -6.16 6.90 10.82
N ASP A 29 -6.30 7.92 9.96
CA ASP A 29 -6.27 9.33 10.38
C ASP A 29 -7.52 9.74 11.17
N VAL A 30 -8.58 8.91 11.14
CA VAL A 30 -9.89 9.21 11.77
C VAL A 30 -10.09 8.42 13.07
N LEU A 31 -9.26 7.40 13.34
CA LEU A 31 -9.44 6.47 14.48
C LEU A 31 -9.24 7.10 15.86
N GLU A 32 -8.57 8.26 15.95
CA GLU A 32 -8.46 8.99 17.23
C GLU A 32 -9.82 9.53 17.71
N THR A 33 -10.82 9.61 16.83
CA THR A 33 -12.13 10.23 17.13
C THR A 33 -13.26 9.23 17.39
N GLU A 34 -13.08 7.95 17.03
CA GLU A 34 -14.11 6.91 17.15
C GLU A 34 -13.55 5.70 17.93
N VAL A 35 -13.32 5.89 19.23
CA VAL A 35 -13.00 4.77 20.12
C VAL A 35 -14.31 4.11 20.56
N ASP A 36 -14.96 3.38 19.65
CA ASP A 36 -15.98 2.41 20.03
C ASP A 36 -15.28 1.14 20.53
N THR A 37 -15.19 0.98 21.85
CA THR A 37 -14.54 -0.17 22.51
C THR A 37 -15.41 -1.43 22.52
N SER A 38 -16.45 -1.51 21.68
CA SER A 38 -17.32 -2.68 21.66
C SER A 38 -16.53 -3.95 21.30
N ALA A 39 -16.92 -5.08 21.90
CA ALA A 39 -16.28 -6.37 21.63
C ALA A 39 -16.38 -6.77 20.16
N ASP A 40 -17.46 -6.37 19.47
CA ASP A 40 -17.63 -6.61 18.04
C ASP A 40 -16.68 -5.77 17.17
N PHE A 41 -16.35 -4.56 17.60
CA PHE A 41 -15.32 -3.74 16.95
C PHE A 41 -13.92 -4.35 17.14
N LEU A 42 -13.59 -4.79 18.36
CA LEU A 42 -12.30 -5.44 18.65
C LEU A 42 -12.16 -6.80 17.94
N ASN A 43 -13.25 -7.57 17.81
CA ASN A 43 -13.27 -8.86 17.11
C ASN A 43 -13.28 -8.72 15.58
N ASN A 44 -13.70 -7.57 15.05
CA ASN A 44 -13.68 -7.25 13.62
C ASN A 44 -12.66 -6.16 13.27
N LEU A 45 -11.69 -5.92 14.16
CA LEU A 45 -10.70 -4.86 13.98
C LEU A 45 -9.93 -5.14 12.69
N LEU A 46 -10.30 -4.45 11.62
CA LEU A 46 -9.53 -4.47 10.38
C LEU A 46 -8.22 -3.76 10.68
N LEU A 47 -7.16 -4.55 10.79
CA LEU A 47 -5.80 -4.06 10.99
C LEU A 47 -5.17 -3.54 9.68
N CYS A 48 -5.93 -3.59 8.59
CA CYS A 48 -5.66 -2.87 7.35
C CYS A 48 -6.60 -1.66 7.22
N PHE A 49 -6.01 -0.50 6.96
CA PHE A 49 -6.67 0.80 6.90
C PHE A 49 -6.66 1.33 5.47
N CYS A 50 -7.70 2.09 5.09
CA CYS A 50 -7.86 2.67 3.77
C CYS A 50 -7.88 4.18 3.84
N LYS A 51 -6.94 4.82 3.16
CA LYS A 51 -6.90 6.28 2.99
C LYS A 51 -7.17 6.64 1.54
N VAL A 52 -8.23 7.41 1.32
CA VAL A 52 -8.58 7.87 -0.03
C VAL A 52 -7.66 9.01 -0.44
N GLN A 53 -7.01 8.84 -1.58
CA GLN A 53 -6.17 9.83 -2.24
C GLN A 53 -6.96 10.54 -3.36
N GLU A 54 -6.29 11.44 -4.05
CA GLU A 54 -6.87 12.12 -5.21
C GLU A 54 -7.30 11.12 -6.31
N LYS A 55 -8.29 11.53 -7.11
CA LYS A 55 -8.77 10.78 -8.29
C LYS A 55 -9.31 9.37 -7.99
N GLY A 56 -9.70 9.10 -6.74
CA GLY A 56 -10.32 7.83 -6.35
C GLY A 56 -9.33 6.67 -6.13
N ASN A 57 -8.04 6.99 -6.02
CA ASN A 57 -7.04 6.04 -5.56
C ASN A 57 -7.14 5.84 -4.05
N VAL A 58 -6.77 4.65 -3.59
CA VAL A 58 -6.76 4.30 -2.17
C VAL A 58 -5.42 3.68 -1.81
N ASP A 59 -4.86 4.19 -0.72
CA ASP A 59 -3.70 3.61 -0.06
C ASP A 59 -4.20 2.68 1.04
N VAL A 60 -3.84 1.40 0.93
CA VAL A 60 -4.15 0.38 1.94
C VAL A 60 -2.92 0.15 2.80
N SER A 61 -3.05 0.32 4.11
CA SER A 61 -1.95 0.17 5.08
C SER A 61 -2.30 -0.91 6.09
N CYS A 62 -1.58 -2.03 6.07
CA CYS A 62 -1.73 -3.14 6.98
C CYS A 62 -0.63 -3.10 8.05
N LEU A 63 -1.03 -3.03 9.31
CA LEU A 63 -0.13 -2.87 10.47
C LEU A 63 -0.04 -4.17 11.28
N TYR A 64 0.77 -4.13 12.34
CA TYR A 64 0.95 -5.25 13.27
C TYR A 64 -0.36 -5.97 13.62
N GLY A 65 -0.32 -7.29 13.54
CA GLY A 65 -1.45 -8.19 13.75
C GLY A 65 -2.36 -8.40 12.53
N SER A 66 -2.16 -7.65 11.43
CA SER A 66 -2.92 -7.93 10.20
C SER A 66 -2.54 -9.27 9.58
N SER A 67 -3.42 -9.74 8.70
CA SER A 67 -3.24 -10.96 7.92
C SER A 67 -3.65 -10.70 6.47
N LEU A 68 -3.39 -11.65 5.58
CA LEU A 68 -3.84 -11.57 4.20
C LEU A 68 -5.38 -11.55 4.06
N GLU A 69 -6.09 -12.10 5.04
CA GLU A 69 -7.57 -11.98 5.11
C GLU A 69 -7.99 -10.53 5.33
N HIS A 70 -7.31 -9.81 6.23
CA HIS A 70 -7.56 -8.39 6.46
C HIS A 70 -7.30 -7.55 5.20
N LEU A 71 -6.20 -7.83 4.48
CA LEU A 71 -5.94 -7.20 3.20
C LEU A 71 -7.06 -7.48 2.20
N GLY A 72 -7.49 -8.74 2.07
CA GLY A 72 -8.57 -9.13 1.16
C GLY A 72 -9.90 -8.43 1.48
N LYS A 73 -10.25 -8.26 2.75
CA LYS A 73 -11.42 -7.49 3.18
C LYS A 73 -11.28 -6.01 2.79
N ALA A 74 -10.12 -5.40 3.06
CA ALA A 74 -9.85 -4.00 2.72
C ALA A 74 -9.93 -3.74 1.21
N THR A 75 -9.26 -4.54 0.38
CA THR A 75 -9.31 -4.36 -1.09
C THR A 75 -10.71 -4.65 -1.66
N THR A 76 -11.45 -5.58 -1.08
CA THR A 76 -12.86 -5.83 -1.43
C THR A 76 -13.74 -4.62 -1.09
N ALA A 77 -13.53 -3.98 0.06
CA ALA A 77 -14.25 -2.77 0.45
C ALA A 77 -13.97 -1.61 -0.52
N VAL A 78 -12.69 -1.40 -0.87
CA VAL A 78 -12.27 -0.42 -1.88
C VAL A 78 -12.97 -0.65 -3.22
N LYS A 79 -12.98 -1.91 -3.70
CA LYS A 79 -13.65 -2.28 -4.95
C LYS A 79 -15.18 -2.04 -4.88
N LYS A 80 -15.83 -2.38 -3.77
CA LYS A 80 -17.27 -2.14 -3.56
C LYS A 80 -17.62 -0.65 -3.55
N ALA A 81 -16.68 0.20 -3.13
CA ALA A 81 -16.83 1.66 -3.17
C ALA A 81 -16.57 2.26 -4.57
N ASN A 82 -16.30 1.44 -5.60
CA ASN A 82 -15.87 1.88 -6.94
C ASN A 82 -14.59 2.73 -6.92
N LEU A 83 -13.70 2.45 -5.96
CA LEU A 83 -12.39 3.07 -5.83
C LEU A 83 -11.29 2.09 -6.26
N THR A 84 -10.06 2.59 -6.40
CA THR A 84 -8.92 1.81 -6.90
C THR A 84 -7.83 1.70 -5.86
N THR A 85 -7.48 0.48 -5.43
CA THR A 85 -6.29 0.25 -4.60
C THR A 85 -5.04 0.46 -5.45
N ASN A 86 -4.26 1.50 -5.14
CA ASN A 86 -3.07 1.86 -5.91
C ASN A 86 -1.76 1.70 -5.13
N LYS A 87 -1.84 1.79 -3.80
CA LYS A 87 -0.72 1.54 -2.90
C LYS A 87 -1.11 0.53 -1.84
N ILE A 88 -0.22 -0.42 -1.57
CA ILE A 88 -0.31 -1.32 -0.42
C ILE A 88 0.96 -1.17 0.40
N THR A 89 0.79 -0.97 1.71
CA THR A 89 1.89 -0.92 2.68
C THR A 89 1.66 -1.98 3.75
N PHE A 90 2.70 -2.76 4.05
CA PHE A 90 2.77 -3.65 5.20
C PHE A 90 3.88 -3.18 6.13
N GLN A 91 3.57 -3.05 7.42
CA GLN A 91 4.53 -2.64 8.43
C GLN A 91 4.39 -3.50 9.69
N HIS A 92 5.51 -4.05 10.18
CA HIS A 92 5.53 -4.94 11.36
C HIS A 92 4.61 -6.17 11.19
N ILE A 93 4.67 -6.82 10.03
CA ILE A 93 3.78 -7.92 9.65
C ILE A 93 4.47 -9.27 9.71
N GLU A 94 3.69 -10.28 10.10
CA GLU A 94 4.02 -11.69 9.93
C GLU A 94 3.21 -12.28 8.76
N PHE A 95 3.90 -12.78 7.74
CA PHE A 95 3.25 -13.50 6.64
C PHE A 95 3.13 -14.98 6.97
N ALA A 96 1.94 -15.55 6.77
CA ALA A 96 1.72 -16.99 6.88
C ALA A 96 2.64 -17.73 5.90
N ASP A 97 3.33 -18.77 6.40
CA ASP A 97 4.33 -19.54 5.66
C ASP A 97 5.42 -18.69 5.00
N THR A 98 5.65 -17.46 5.47
CA THR A 98 6.56 -16.45 4.86
C THR A 98 6.25 -16.09 3.41
N ARG A 99 5.02 -16.31 2.93
CA ARG A 99 4.68 -16.15 1.50
C ARG A 99 3.84 -14.91 1.24
N LEU A 100 4.14 -14.25 0.12
CA LEU A 100 3.31 -13.18 -0.43
C LEU A 100 2.19 -13.73 -1.32
N PRO A 101 1.00 -13.09 -1.33
CA PRO A 101 -0.09 -13.45 -2.22
C PRO A 101 0.19 -13.02 -3.67
N SER A 102 -0.67 -13.45 -4.59
CA SER A 102 -0.79 -12.85 -5.93
C SER A 102 -1.46 -11.49 -5.81
N PHE A 103 -0.68 -10.41 -5.91
CA PHE A 103 -1.21 -9.07 -5.66
C PHE A 103 -2.20 -8.58 -6.73
N ALA A 104 -2.06 -9.04 -7.99
CA ALA A 104 -2.95 -8.63 -9.07
C ALA A 104 -4.42 -9.06 -8.84
N GLU A 105 -4.65 -10.15 -8.10
CA GLU A 105 -6.00 -10.61 -7.75
C GLU A 105 -6.69 -9.67 -6.74
N LEU A 106 -5.89 -9.03 -5.89
CA LEU A 106 -6.36 -8.12 -4.83
C LEU A 106 -6.39 -6.67 -5.31
N ALA A 107 -5.42 -6.25 -6.11
CA ALA A 107 -5.22 -4.88 -6.57
C ALA A 107 -4.57 -4.88 -7.98
N PRO A 108 -5.36 -5.05 -9.06
CA PRO A 108 -4.82 -5.15 -10.43
C PRO A 108 -4.16 -3.85 -10.94
N ALA A 109 -4.48 -2.70 -10.33
CA ALA A 109 -3.92 -1.40 -10.65
C ALA A 109 -2.85 -0.94 -9.63
N LEU A 110 -2.24 -1.88 -8.90
CA LEU A 110 -1.24 -1.59 -7.89
C LEU A 110 0.00 -0.96 -8.53
N ALA A 111 0.32 0.27 -8.12
CA ALA A 111 1.50 1.00 -8.59
C ALA A 111 2.62 1.05 -7.55
N SER A 112 2.30 0.90 -6.26
CA SER A 112 3.28 0.94 -5.18
C SER A 112 3.02 -0.17 -4.17
N LEU A 113 4.03 -0.99 -3.92
CA LEU A 113 4.03 -1.99 -2.86
C LEU A 113 5.20 -1.75 -1.92
N GLU A 114 4.90 -1.60 -0.64
CA GLU A 114 5.89 -1.44 0.41
C GLU A 114 5.69 -2.51 1.47
N ILE A 115 6.73 -3.29 1.75
CA ILE A 115 6.75 -4.31 2.79
C ILE A 115 7.94 -4.00 3.68
N ARG A 116 7.69 -3.64 4.93
CA ARG A 116 8.71 -3.17 5.85
C ARG A 116 8.65 -3.92 7.16
N GLU A 117 9.81 -4.20 7.73
CA GLU A 117 9.96 -4.70 9.10
C GLU A 117 9.18 -6.01 9.31
N CYS A 118 9.44 -7.02 8.46
CA CYS A 118 8.79 -8.33 8.62
C CYS A 118 9.25 -8.98 9.93
N THR A 119 8.31 -9.56 10.68
CA THR A 119 8.58 -10.16 12.00
C THR A 119 8.78 -11.68 11.96
N ASN A 120 8.67 -12.30 10.78
CA ASN A 120 8.93 -13.73 10.61
C ASN A 120 10.38 -14.09 11.00
N PRO A 121 10.61 -15.24 11.68
CA PRO A 121 11.96 -15.70 11.98
C PRO A 121 12.71 -16.17 10.72
N GLU A 122 11.96 -16.71 9.75
CA GLU A 122 12.46 -17.19 8.48
C GLU A 122 12.42 -16.09 7.39
N PRO A 123 13.29 -16.17 6.37
CA PRO A 123 13.27 -15.25 5.22
C PRO A 123 11.91 -15.17 4.54
N LEU A 124 11.53 -13.96 4.11
CA LEU A 124 10.39 -13.79 3.21
C LEU A 124 10.62 -14.54 1.89
N ILE A 125 9.60 -15.25 1.42
CA ILE A 125 9.61 -15.99 0.16
C ILE A 125 8.74 -15.23 -0.86
N VAL A 126 9.40 -14.76 -1.93
CA VAL A 126 8.75 -14.12 -3.08
C VAL A 126 8.78 -15.11 -4.24
N LEU A 127 7.62 -15.68 -4.57
CA LEU A 127 7.49 -16.67 -5.64
C LEU A 127 7.44 -15.99 -7.00
N GLU A 128 7.79 -16.70 -8.08
CA GLU A 128 7.85 -16.15 -9.44
C GLU A 128 6.53 -15.50 -9.89
N ASN A 129 5.39 -16.02 -9.44
CA ASN A 129 4.07 -15.52 -9.78
C ASN A 129 3.55 -14.42 -8.84
N THR A 130 4.28 -14.01 -7.80
CA THR A 130 3.81 -13.03 -6.80
C THR A 130 3.36 -11.71 -7.44
N PHE A 131 4.05 -11.27 -8.51
CA PHE A 131 3.72 -10.02 -9.22
C PHE A 131 3.15 -10.22 -10.63
N LYS A 132 2.76 -11.44 -10.98
CA LYS A 132 2.14 -11.72 -12.28
C LYS A 132 0.85 -10.91 -12.44
N GLY A 133 0.68 -10.23 -13.58
CA GLY A 133 -0.41 -9.31 -13.85
C GLY A 133 -0.14 -7.85 -13.43
N LEU A 134 1.03 -7.55 -12.85
CA LEU A 134 1.44 -6.20 -12.48
C LEU A 134 2.61 -5.66 -13.33
N GLU A 135 2.95 -6.34 -14.42
CA GLU A 135 4.11 -6.06 -15.28
C GLU A 135 4.12 -4.61 -15.78
N THR A 136 2.92 -4.06 -16.04
CA THR A 136 2.71 -2.73 -16.61
C THR A 136 2.20 -1.69 -15.61
N THR A 137 1.95 -2.09 -14.35
CA THR A 137 1.32 -1.20 -13.35
C THR A 137 2.25 -0.92 -12.18
N LEU A 138 3.03 -1.89 -11.71
CA LEU A 138 3.88 -1.74 -10.53
C LEU A 138 5.13 -0.91 -10.84
N LYS A 139 5.24 0.25 -10.19
CA LYS A 139 6.32 1.21 -10.38
C LYS A 139 7.29 1.25 -9.22
N ASN A 140 6.78 1.07 -8.00
CA ASN A 140 7.57 1.17 -6.79
C ASN A 140 7.44 -0.13 -5.99
N LEU A 141 8.56 -0.80 -5.75
CA LEU A 141 8.64 -1.98 -4.91
C LEU A 141 9.67 -1.74 -3.80
N THR A 142 9.21 -1.74 -2.56
CA THR A 142 10.06 -1.78 -1.39
C THR A 142 9.83 -3.08 -0.63
N ILE A 143 10.92 -3.82 -0.36
CA ILE A 143 10.94 -4.94 0.59
C ILE A 143 12.12 -4.69 1.51
N ASP A 144 11.86 -4.15 2.70
CA ASP A 144 12.86 -3.66 3.64
C ASP A 144 12.79 -4.43 4.95
N SER A 145 13.94 -4.86 5.46
CA SER A 145 14.02 -5.59 6.74
C SER A 145 13.14 -6.85 6.78
N CYS A 146 13.21 -7.67 5.71
CA CYS A 146 12.42 -8.91 5.58
C CYS A 146 13.28 -10.17 5.38
N SER A 147 14.56 -10.09 5.75
CA SER A 147 15.52 -11.20 5.68
C SER A 147 15.63 -11.85 4.29
N LEU A 148 15.31 -11.15 3.19
CA LEU A 148 15.48 -11.69 1.84
C LEU A 148 16.93 -12.13 1.62
N LYS A 149 17.13 -13.34 1.10
CA LYS A 149 18.46 -13.91 0.82
C LYS A 149 18.97 -13.59 -0.58
N GLU A 150 18.07 -13.28 -1.50
CA GLU A 150 18.38 -12.99 -2.89
C GLU A 150 17.39 -11.97 -3.45
N ILE A 151 17.75 -11.38 -4.60
CA ILE A 151 16.86 -10.56 -5.39
C ILE A 151 15.81 -11.47 -6.05
N PRO A 152 14.50 -11.31 -5.79
CA PRO A 152 13.49 -12.24 -6.28
C PRO A 152 13.42 -12.31 -7.80
N ALA A 153 13.18 -13.52 -8.33
CA ALA A 153 12.93 -13.75 -9.74
C ALA A 153 11.75 -12.96 -10.31
N ALA A 154 10.71 -12.81 -9.48
CA ALA A 154 9.45 -12.20 -9.84
C ALA A 154 9.56 -10.74 -10.31
N ILE A 155 10.67 -10.05 -10.03
CA ILE A 155 10.83 -8.65 -10.46
C ILE A 155 11.28 -8.52 -11.91
N THR A 156 11.78 -9.59 -12.53
CA THR A 156 12.35 -9.55 -13.88
C THR A 156 11.35 -8.97 -14.89
N ASP A 157 10.08 -9.39 -14.79
CA ASP A 157 9.02 -9.03 -15.75
C ASP A 157 8.30 -7.70 -15.42
N LEU A 158 8.71 -7.00 -14.34
CA LEU A 158 8.15 -5.69 -14.00
C LEU A 158 8.72 -4.58 -14.90
N GLU A 159 8.14 -4.38 -16.07
CA GLU A 159 8.62 -3.48 -17.13
C GLU A 159 8.54 -1.99 -16.76
N GLN A 160 7.60 -1.63 -15.88
CA GLN A 160 7.38 -0.26 -15.43
C GLN A 160 8.01 0.04 -14.06
N LEU A 161 8.81 -0.87 -13.51
CA LEU A 161 9.45 -0.66 -12.20
C LEU A 161 10.48 0.47 -12.30
N GLU A 162 10.19 1.57 -11.61
CA GLU A 162 11.02 2.79 -11.53
C GLU A 162 11.85 2.79 -10.24
N THR A 163 11.31 2.28 -9.14
CA THR A 163 11.98 2.24 -7.83
C THR A 163 11.99 0.83 -7.27
N LEU A 164 13.19 0.34 -6.93
CA LEU A 164 13.41 -0.91 -6.21
C LEU A 164 14.25 -0.65 -4.95
N VAL A 165 13.66 -0.91 -3.78
CA VAL A 165 14.35 -0.81 -2.49
C VAL A 165 14.34 -2.17 -1.81
N LEU A 166 15.52 -2.74 -1.61
CA LEU A 166 15.73 -4.05 -0.95
C LEU A 166 16.62 -3.92 0.30
N SER A 167 16.59 -2.77 0.97
CA SER A 167 17.45 -2.45 2.10
C SER A 167 17.26 -3.39 3.30
N ASN A 168 18.28 -3.48 4.15
CA ASN A 168 18.25 -4.24 5.41
C ASN A 168 17.82 -5.72 5.27
N ASN A 169 18.08 -6.31 4.11
CA ASN A 169 17.91 -7.74 3.89
C ASN A 169 19.26 -8.47 4.03
N LYS A 170 19.25 -9.78 3.77
CA LYS A 170 20.41 -10.68 3.82
C LYS A 170 20.88 -11.06 2.41
N ILE A 171 20.78 -10.13 1.47
CA ILE A 171 21.15 -10.36 0.07
C ILE A 171 22.67 -10.31 -0.04
N GLU A 172 23.28 -11.45 -0.33
CA GLU A 172 24.75 -11.59 -0.46
C GLU A 172 25.24 -11.35 -1.89
N HIS A 173 24.36 -11.58 -2.87
CA HIS A 173 24.71 -11.52 -4.30
C HIS A 173 23.67 -10.75 -5.11
N VAL A 174 24.15 -9.91 -6.01
CA VAL A 174 23.34 -9.20 -7.00
C VAL A 174 23.44 -9.95 -8.33
N HIS A 175 22.34 -10.58 -8.74
CA HIS A 175 22.25 -11.30 -10.00
C HIS A 175 21.83 -10.34 -11.13
N ALA A 176 22.80 -9.85 -11.91
CA ALA A 176 22.56 -8.86 -12.97
C ALA A 176 21.39 -9.18 -13.94
N PRO A 177 21.15 -10.45 -14.37
CA PRO A 177 20.00 -10.77 -15.22
C PRO A 177 18.63 -10.45 -14.61
N ARG A 178 18.52 -10.33 -13.27
CA ARG A 178 17.26 -9.92 -12.60
C ARG A 178 16.92 -8.45 -12.84
N LEU A 179 17.92 -7.65 -13.21
CA LEU A 179 17.83 -6.20 -13.33
C LEU A 179 18.02 -5.71 -14.78
N SER A 180 18.30 -6.59 -15.73
CA SER A 180 18.72 -6.22 -17.10
C SER A 180 17.69 -5.40 -17.89
N ASN A 181 16.42 -5.52 -17.55
CA ASN A 181 15.31 -4.84 -18.24
C ASN A 181 14.79 -3.62 -17.47
N LYS A 182 15.50 -3.17 -16.43
CA LYS A 182 15.11 -2.03 -15.59
C LYS A 182 15.78 -0.76 -16.15
N LYS A 183 15.04 0.35 -16.11
CA LYS A 183 15.57 1.65 -16.55
C LYS A 183 16.57 2.15 -15.50
N GLU A 184 17.66 2.75 -15.97
CA GLU A 184 18.63 3.50 -15.13
C GLU A 184 18.04 4.81 -14.61
#